data_AF-A0A6V7USX5-F1
#
_entry.id   AF-A0A6V7USX5-F1
#
_cell.length_a   1.000
_cell.length_b   1.000
_cell.length_c   1.000
_cell.angle_alpha   90.00
_cell.angle_beta   90.00
_cell.angle_gamma   90.00
#
_symmetry.space_group_name_H-M   'P 1'
#
loop_
_entity.id
_entity.type
_entity.pdbx_description
1 polymer ?
#
loop_
_entity_poly.entity_id
_entity_poly.type
_entity_poly.pdbx_seq_one_letter_code
_entity_poly.pdbx_strand_id
1 'polypeptide(L)'
;MLEMVGDLWTCLCPPGFQGSQCESEINACLNVTCKHKGKCVNLGGVDFRCDCAPGWSGHVCEINIDDCENIVCLNGGVCVDRVNNYLCECARGFAGRHCEIFVPVDKFNRTDMVDMDNCRRQGCEQKATNGKCDPECNLYACQFDGGECSTRQINPF
;
A
#
# COMPACT_ATOMS: atom_id res chain seq x y z
N MET A 1 -9.13 41.72 13.55
CA MET A 1 -9.79 42.64 14.51
C MET A 1 -8.97 42.65 15.80
N LEU A 2 -9.13 43.62 16.69
CA LEU A 2 -8.51 43.56 18.02
C LEU A 2 -9.56 43.17 19.07
N GLU A 3 -9.21 42.25 19.97
CA GLU A 3 -10.03 41.85 21.11
C GLU A 3 -9.22 41.89 22.42
N MET A 4 -9.92 42.06 23.55
CA MET A 4 -9.34 42.15 24.89
C MET A 4 -9.43 40.80 25.60
N VAL A 5 -8.28 40.26 25.99
CA VAL A 5 -8.19 39.02 26.80
C VAL A 5 -7.49 39.36 28.10
N GLY A 6 -8.27 39.71 29.13
CA GLY A 6 -7.76 40.41 30.30
C GLY A 6 -7.31 41.83 29.94
N ASP A 7 -6.18 42.26 30.48
CA ASP A 7 -5.60 43.60 30.22
C ASP A 7 -4.76 43.68 28.92
N LEU A 8 -4.79 42.63 28.08
CA LEU A 8 -3.98 42.54 26.86
C LEU A 8 -4.84 42.55 25.59
N TRP A 9 -4.47 43.44 24.66
CA TRP A 9 -4.98 43.47 23.29
C TRP A 9 -4.37 42.34 22.45
N THR A 10 -5.21 41.50 21.85
CA THR A 10 -4.81 40.41 20.94
C THR A 10 -5.42 40.62 19.55
N CYS A 11 -4.67 40.29 18.50
CA CYS A 11 -5.21 40.27 17.14
C CYS A 11 -6.06 39.02 16.91
N LEU A 12 -7.37 39.20 16.70
CA LEU A 12 -8.23 38.17 16.11
C LEU A 12 -8.00 38.14 14.60
N CYS A 13 -7.42 37.04 14.11
CA CYS A 13 -6.95 36.90 12.75
C CYS A 13 -8.04 36.47 11.75
N PRO A 14 -7.88 36.83 10.45
CA PRO A 14 -8.67 36.21 9.38
C PRO A 14 -8.49 34.69 9.38
N PRO A 15 -9.48 33.91 8.90
CA PRO A 15 -9.34 32.47 8.70
C PRO A 15 -8.08 32.15 7.89
N GLY A 16 -7.27 31.21 8.39
CA GLY A 16 -6.01 30.83 7.75
C GLY A 16 -4.78 31.65 8.17
N PHE A 17 -4.89 32.65 9.06
CA PHE A 17 -3.76 33.45 9.54
C PHE A 17 -3.54 33.31 11.05
N GLN A 18 -2.29 33.49 11.46
CA GLN A 18 -1.78 33.37 12.84
C GLN A 18 -0.63 34.34 13.10
N GLY A 19 -0.24 34.46 14.37
CA GLY A 19 0.81 35.37 14.84
C GLY A 19 0.25 36.56 15.62
N SER A 20 1.13 37.39 16.15
CA SER A 20 0.78 38.53 17.03
C SER A 20 0.02 39.66 16.33
N GLN A 21 0.19 39.75 15.01
CA GLN A 21 -0.33 40.74 14.09
C GLN A 21 -0.97 40.07 12.85
N CYS A 22 -1.21 38.76 12.91
CA CYS A 22 -1.69 37.92 11.81
C CYS A 22 -0.72 37.88 10.60
N GLU A 23 0.57 37.98 10.91
CA GLU A 23 1.71 38.14 10.01
C GLU A 23 2.14 36.83 9.31
N SER A 24 1.57 35.68 9.69
CA SER A 24 1.92 34.37 9.14
C SER A 24 0.67 33.60 8.73
N GLU A 25 0.74 32.89 7.61
CA GLU A 25 -0.27 31.87 7.29
C GLU A 25 -0.19 30.69 8.27
N ILE A 26 -1.34 30.04 8.48
CA ILE A 26 -1.41 28.74 9.13
C ILE A 26 -0.82 27.69 8.16
N ASN A 27 -0.05 26.77 8.73
CA ASN A 27 0.38 25.56 8.03
C ASN A 27 -0.42 24.40 8.63
N ALA A 28 -1.49 24.01 7.94
CA ALA A 28 -2.40 22.94 8.37
C ALA A 28 -1.65 21.61 8.62
N CYS A 29 -0.57 21.35 7.88
CA CYS A 29 0.26 20.17 8.07
C CYS A 29 1.04 20.09 9.40
N LEU A 30 1.03 21.13 10.23
CA LEU A 30 1.61 21.06 11.59
C LEU A 30 0.75 20.21 12.54
N ASN A 31 -0.56 20.13 12.30
CA ASN A 31 -1.53 19.42 13.15
C ASN A 31 -2.11 18.16 12.47
N VAL A 32 -1.62 17.80 11.28
CA VAL A 32 -2.14 16.70 10.45
C VAL A 32 -1.10 15.60 10.32
N THR A 33 -1.49 14.38 10.69
CA THR A 33 -0.69 13.17 10.45
C THR A 33 -1.34 12.32 9.36
N CYS A 34 -0.82 12.41 8.14
CA CYS A 34 -1.14 11.45 7.09
C CYS A 34 -0.62 10.05 7.47
N LYS A 35 -1.46 9.03 7.38
CA LYS A 35 -1.12 7.65 7.74
C LYS A 35 -0.32 6.95 6.63
N HIS A 36 0.21 5.77 6.94
CA HIS A 36 0.77 4.82 5.98
C HIS A 36 1.80 5.41 4.99
N LYS A 37 2.69 6.27 5.50
CA LYS A 37 3.73 7.01 4.74
C LYS A 37 3.20 8.06 3.73
N GLY A 38 1.91 8.40 3.78
CA GLY A 38 1.37 9.54 3.04
C GLY A 38 2.03 10.86 3.45
N LYS A 39 2.11 11.81 2.52
CA LYS A 39 2.78 13.10 2.70
C LYS A 39 1.75 14.22 2.79
N CYS A 40 1.80 15.02 3.86
CA CYS A 40 0.93 16.20 3.96
C CYS A 40 1.40 17.31 3.00
N VAL A 41 0.45 17.96 2.34
CA VAL A 41 0.65 19.14 1.49
C VAL A 41 -0.27 20.25 2.00
N ASN A 42 0.34 21.34 2.48
CA ASN A 42 -0.39 22.53 2.88
C ASN A 42 -0.93 23.23 1.62
N LEU A 43 -2.23 23.52 1.59
CA LEU A 43 -2.88 24.18 0.44
C LEU A 43 -3.11 25.68 0.67
N GLY A 44 -3.01 26.13 1.93
CA GLY A 44 -3.15 27.52 2.34
C GLY A 44 -4.08 27.63 3.53
N GLY A 45 -3.72 28.46 4.51
CA GLY A 45 -4.51 28.63 5.72
C GLY A 45 -4.80 27.32 6.48
N VAL A 46 -6.07 26.92 6.55
CA VAL A 46 -6.50 25.69 7.25
C VAL A 46 -6.61 24.47 6.32
N ASP A 47 -6.46 24.65 5.01
CA ASP A 47 -6.67 23.58 4.02
C ASP A 47 -5.39 22.78 3.77
N PHE A 48 -5.55 21.47 3.66
CA PHE A 48 -4.49 20.52 3.36
C PHE A 48 -5.00 19.37 2.49
N ARG A 49 -4.08 18.59 1.93
CA ARG A 49 -4.36 17.22 1.48
C ARG A 49 -3.24 16.28 1.90
N CYS A 50 -3.52 14.99 1.91
CA CYS A 50 -2.49 13.96 2.03
C CYS A 50 -2.25 13.34 0.64
N ASP A 51 -1.02 13.46 0.12
CA ASP A 51 -0.56 12.69 -1.04
C ASP A 51 -0.26 11.27 -0.53
N CYS A 52 -1.17 10.32 -0.77
CA CYS A 52 -1.08 8.97 -0.21
C CYS A 52 -0.05 8.07 -0.90
N ALA A 53 0.45 7.10 -0.15
CA ALA A 53 1.26 6.01 -0.69
C ALA A 53 0.40 5.06 -1.54
N PRO A 54 0.99 4.31 -2.49
CA PRO A 54 0.27 3.30 -3.27
C PRO A 54 -0.48 2.31 -2.37
N GLY A 55 -1.70 1.91 -2.77
CA GLY A 55 -2.63 1.10 -1.97
C GLY A 55 -3.48 1.87 -0.95
N TRP A 56 -3.24 3.17 -0.71
CA TRP A 56 -3.95 3.95 0.31
C TRP A 56 -4.77 5.11 -0.25
N SER A 57 -5.93 5.35 0.37
CA SER A 57 -6.87 6.42 0.08
C SER A 57 -7.53 6.96 1.36
N GLY A 58 -8.51 7.86 1.23
CA GLY A 58 -9.10 8.60 2.36
C GLY A 58 -8.44 9.96 2.61
N HIS A 59 -8.98 10.74 3.55
CA HIS A 59 -8.56 12.13 3.76
C HIS A 59 -7.14 12.25 4.34
N VAL A 60 -6.77 11.28 5.18
CA VAL A 60 -5.47 11.15 5.85
C VAL A 60 -4.83 9.77 5.57
N CYS A 61 -5.10 9.20 4.39
CA CYS A 61 -4.59 7.89 3.94
C CYS A 61 -4.97 6.71 4.86
N GLU A 62 -6.17 6.79 5.45
CA GLU A 62 -6.69 5.84 6.43
C GLU A 62 -7.39 4.60 5.85
N ILE A 63 -7.71 4.61 4.55
CA ILE A 63 -8.47 3.55 3.86
C ILE A 63 -7.50 2.73 3.00
N ASN A 64 -7.40 1.42 3.23
CA ASN A 64 -6.76 0.53 2.27
C ASN A 64 -7.68 0.39 1.06
N ILE A 65 -7.15 0.49 -0.15
CA ILE A 65 -7.89 0.24 -1.38
C ILE A 65 -8.11 -1.27 -1.49
N ASP A 66 -9.35 -1.70 -1.75
CA ASP A 66 -9.67 -3.12 -1.93
C ASP A 66 -9.08 -3.62 -3.25
N ASP A 67 -7.89 -4.21 -3.17
CA ASP A 67 -7.17 -4.75 -4.33
C ASP A 67 -7.87 -6.03 -4.89
N CYS A 68 -8.93 -6.53 -4.24
CA CYS A 68 -9.73 -7.67 -4.70
C CYS A 68 -11.00 -7.31 -5.48
N GLU A 69 -11.44 -6.04 -5.53
CA GLU A 69 -12.74 -5.63 -6.13
C GLU A 69 -12.96 -6.16 -7.56
N ASN A 70 -11.88 -6.27 -8.34
CA ASN A 70 -11.92 -6.71 -9.74
C ASN A 70 -11.14 -8.04 -9.98
N ILE A 71 -10.83 -8.78 -8.92
CA ILE A 71 -10.00 -10.00 -8.98
C ILE A 71 -10.83 -11.26 -8.81
N VAL A 72 -10.74 -12.14 -9.80
CA VAL A 72 -11.30 -13.50 -9.73
C VAL A 72 -10.19 -14.48 -9.38
N CYS A 73 -10.35 -15.22 -8.29
CA CYS A 73 -9.57 -16.42 -8.00
C CYS A 73 -10.37 -17.64 -8.49
N LEU A 74 -9.77 -18.42 -9.38
CA LEU A 74 -10.39 -19.60 -10.00
C LEU A 74 -10.36 -20.81 -9.07
N ASN A 75 -11.03 -21.89 -9.48
CA ASN A 75 -10.95 -23.22 -8.87
C ASN A 75 -11.25 -23.27 -7.34
N GLY A 76 -12.05 -22.32 -6.85
CA GLY A 76 -12.42 -22.21 -5.43
C GLY A 76 -11.37 -21.53 -4.54
N GLY A 77 -10.40 -20.80 -5.13
CA GLY A 77 -9.53 -19.91 -4.38
C GLY A 77 -10.27 -18.68 -3.83
N VAL A 78 -9.74 -18.08 -2.76
CA VAL A 78 -10.30 -16.89 -2.10
C VAL A 78 -9.37 -15.70 -2.32
N CYS A 79 -9.91 -14.55 -2.74
CA CYS A 79 -9.12 -13.33 -2.81
C CYS A 79 -8.95 -12.71 -1.42
N VAL A 80 -7.72 -12.34 -1.08
CA VAL A 80 -7.35 -11.68 0.17
C VAL A 80 -6.65 -10.37 -0.17
N ASP A 81 -7.29 -9.27 0.23
CA ASP A 81 -6.81 -7.90 0.13
C ASP A 81 -5.42 -7.72 0.79
N ARG A 82 -4.54 -6.94 0.16
CA ARG A 82 -3.22 -6.54 0.68
C ARG A 82 -3.03 -5.05 0.40
N VAL A 83 -1.81 -4.54 0.53
CA VAL A 83 -1.51 -3.13 0.28
C VAL A 83 -0.89 -2.99 -1.11
N ASN A 84 -1.64 -2.44 -2.07
CA ASN A 84 -1.24 -2.30 -3.47
C ASN A 84 -0.93 -3.65 -4.15
N ASN A 85 -1.60 -4.72 -3.72
CA ASN A 85 -1.54 -6.06 -4.28
C ASN A 85 -2.69 -6.92 -3.71
N TYR A 86 -2.88 -8.11 -4.24
CA TYR A 86 -3.81 -9.11 -3.69
C TYR A 86 -3.12 -10.47 -3.56
N LEU A 87 -3.72 -11.38 -2.79
CA LEU A 87 -3.35 -12.79 -2.76
C LEU A 87 -4.57 -13.66 -3.06
N CYS A 88 -4.51 -14.51 -4.08
CA CYS A 88 -5.44 -15.62 -4.21
C CYS A 88 -4.97 -16.81 -3.34
N GLU A 89 -5.66 -17.07 -2.24
CA GLU A 89 -5.44 -18.26 -1.41
C GLU A 89 -6.09 -19.48 -2.09
N CYS A 90 -5.27 -20.29 -2.75
CA CYS A 90 -5.75 -21.38 -3.62
C CYS A 90 -6.21 -22.63 -2.87
N ALA A 91 -7.29 -23.23 -3.38
CA ALA A 91 -7.75 -24.55 -2.94
C ALA A 91 -6.67 -25.63 -3.18
N ARG A 92 -6.65 -26.68 -2.36
CA ARG A 92 -5.64 -27.74 -2.43
C ARG A 92 -5.61 -28.39 -3.81
N GLY A 93 -4.44 -28.37 -4.44
CA GLY A 93 -4.25 -28.87 -5.81
C GLY A 93 -4.35 -27.78 -6.88
N PHE A 94 -4.38 -26.50 -6.50
CA PHE A 94 -4.29 -25.36 -7.41
C PHE A 94 -3.22 -24.36 -6.97
N ALA A 95 -2.67 -23.63 -7.95
CA ALA A 95 -1.63 -22.61 -7.81
C ALA A 95 -1.72 -21.60 -8.97
N GLY A 96 -0.79 -20.64 -9.03
CA GLY A 96 -0.84 -19.52 -9.98
C GLY A 96 -1.35 -18.23 -9.33
N ARG A 97 -1.37 -17.12 -10.07
CA ARG A 97 -1.74 -15.80 -9.51
C ARG A 97 -3.24 -15.68 -9.23
N HIS A 98 -4.05 -16.41 -10.00
CA HIS A 98 -5.50 -16.51 -9.95
C HIS A 98 -5.95 -17.96 -9.67
N CYS A 99 -5.09 -18.82 -9.11
CA CYS A 99 -5.36 -20.26 -8.91
C CYS A 99 -5.70 -21.04 -10.20
N GLU A 100 -5.21 -20.56 -11.34
CA GLU A 100 -5.44 -21.06 -12.69
C GLU A 100 -4.72 -22.38 -13.01
N ILE A 101 -3.64 -22.70 -12.28
CA ILE A 101 -2.77 -23.85 -12.55
C ILE A 101 -3.20 -25.03 -11.67
N PHE A 102 -3.49 -26.19 -12.27
CA PHE A 102 -3.69 -27.44 -11.53
C PHE A 102 -2.34 -28.06 -11.10
N VAL A 103 -2.20 -28.37 -9.82
CA VAL A 103 -1.02 -29.00 -9.21
C VAL A 103 -1.40 -30.39 -8.68
N PRO A 104 -0.84 -31.48 -9.25
CA PRO A 104 -1.05 -32.83 -8.74
C PRO A 104 -0.73 -32.97 -7.24
N VAL A 105 -1.72 -33.40 -6.46
CA VAL A 105 -1.67 -33.39 -4.98
C VAL A 105 -0.70 -34.40 -4.35
N ASP A 106 -0.10 -35.28 -5.16
CA ASP A 106 1.01 -36.16 -4.83
C ASP A 106 2.36 -35.41 -4.72
N LYS A 107 2.49 -34.26 -5.40
CA LYS A 107 3.69 -33.40 -5.32
C LYS A 107 3.69 -32.45 -4.12
N PHE A 108 2.50 -32.12 -3.60
CA PHE A 108 2.19 -31.13 -2.56
C PHE A 108 2.66 -31.53 -1.13
N ASN A 109 3.80 -32.23 -1.02
CA ASN A 109 4.17 -32.97 0.21
C ASN A 109 5.69 -33.14 0.41
N ARG A 110 6.53 -32.42 -0.34
CA ARG A 110 8.00 -32.44 -0.11
C ARG A 110 8.81 -31.27 -0.67
N THR A 111 8.34 -30.58 -1.71
CA THR A 111 9.07 -29.46 -2.34
C THR A 111 8.65 -28.09 -1.82
N ASP A 112 7.38 -27.91 -1.45
CA ASP A 112 6.79 -26.60 -1.18
C ASP A 112 7.42 -25.89 0.03
N MET A 113 7.85 -26.66 1.04
CA MET A 113 8.65 -26.16 2.17
C MET A 113 10.07 -25.72 1.75
N VAL A 114 10.66 -26.37 0.75
CA VAL A 114 11.99 -26.03 0.23
C VAL A 114 11.91 -24.74 -0.57
N ASP A 115 10.87 -24.57 -1.39
CA ASP A 115 10.68 -23.35 -2.18
C ASP A 115 10.34 -22.13 -1.30
N MET A 116 9.56 -22.31 -0.22
CA MET A 116 9.36 -21.27 0.80
C MET A 116 10.65 -20.89 1.53
N ASP A 117 11.53 -21.85 1.83
CA ASP A 117 12.82 -21.56 2.47
C ASP A 117 13.82 -20.92 1.48
N ASN A 118 13.82 -21.35 0.21
CA ASN A 118 14.54 -20.69 -0.88
C ASN A 118 14.10 -19.22 -1.02
N CYS A 119 12.78 -18.98 -0.99
CA CYS A 119 12.21 -17.64 -1.11
C CYS A 119 12.74 -16.67 -0.03
N ARG A 120 12.80 -17.14 1.22
CA ARG A 120 13.37 -16.42 2.36
C ARG A 120 14.87 -16.20 2.20
N ARG A 121 15.63 -17.23 1.79
CA ARG A 121 17.09 -17.13 1.55
C ARG A 121 17.45 -16.15 0.44
N GLN A 122 16.61 -16.05 -0.60
CA GLN A 122 16.83 -15.13 -1.73
C GLN A 122 16.38 -13.69 -1.46
N GLY A 123 15.77 -13.42 -0.30
CA GLY A 123 15.29 -12.09 0.09
C GLY A 123 14.11 -11.59 -0.75
N CYS A 124 13.28 -12.49 -1.27
CA CYS A 124 12.23 -12.13 -2.22
C CYS A 124 11.13 -11.24 -1.62
N GLU A 125 10.88 -11.34 -0.31
CA GLU A 125 10.00 -10.41 0.43
C GLU A 125 10.51 -8.95 0.38
N GLN A 126 11.81 -8.72 0.15
CA GLN A 126 12.41 -7.39 0.01
C GLN A 126 12.62 -6.97 -1.46
N LYS A 127 12.41 -7.88 -2.43
CA LYS A 127 12.51 -7.64 -3.87
C LYS A 127 11.15 -7.42 -4.52
N ALA A 128 10.12 -8.13 -4.06
CA ALA A 128 8.77 -8.03 -4.57
C ALA A 128 8.31 -6.58 -4.71
N THR A 129 7.76 -6.23 -5.89
CA THR A 129 7.29 -4.87 -6.25
C THR A 129 8.37 -3.76 -6.33
N ASN A 130 9.66 -4.11 -6.44
CA ASN A 130 10.75 -3.11 -6.53
C ASN A 130 10.84 -2.35 -7.88
N GLY A 131 10.03 -2.70 -8.89
CA GLY A 131 10.09 -2.12 -10.24
C GLY A 131 10.96 -2.90 -11.24
N LYS A 132 11.44 -4.09 -10.88
CA LYS A 132 12.24 -5.02 -11.70
C LYS A 132 11.87 -6.47 -11.36
N CYS A 133 11.63 -7.30 -12.38
CA CYS A 133 11.57 -8.75 -12.24
C CYS A 133 12.95 -9.32 -11.82
N ASP A 134 13.01 -9.92 -10.63
CA ASP A 134 14.10 -10.74 -10.10
C ASP A 134 13.78 -12.24 -10.33
N PRO A 135 14.38 -12.91 -11.34
CA PRO A 135 13.93 -14.25 -11.78
C PRO A 135 14.06 -15.36 -10.74
N GLU A 136 14.98 -15.25 -9.77
CA GLU A 136 15.09 -16.16 -8.63
C GLU A 136 13.87 -16.09 -7.68
N CYS A 137 13.10 -15.01 -7.76
CA CYS A 137 11.84 -14.80 -7.05
C CYS A 137 10.61 -15.10 -7.92
N ASN A 138 10.79 -15.55 -9.18
CA ASN A 138 9.71 -16.01 -10.05
C ASN A 138 9.24 -17.45 -9.71
N LEU A 139 9.04 -17.72 -8.42
CA LEU A 139 8.54 -18.98 -7.86
C LEU A 139 7.15 -18.75 -7.26
N TYR A 140 6.31 -19.80 -7.26
CA TYR A 140 4.98 -19.75 -6.63
C TYR A 140 5.07 -19.37 -5.13
N ALA A 141 6.03 -19.95 -4.41
CA ALA A 141 6.33 -19.62 -3.00
C ALA A 141 6.73 -18.15 -2.78
N CYS A 142 7.11 -17.43 -3.84
CA CYS A 142 7.50 -16.01 -3.82
C CYS A 142 6.46 -15.08 -4.49
N GLN A 143 5.26 -15.59 -4.77
CA GLN A 143 4.19 -14.82 -5.42
C GLN A 143 4.63 -14.17 -6.75
N PHE A 144 5.53 -14.84 -7.48
CA PHE A 144 6.10 -14.38 -8.76
C PHE A 144 6.72 -12.99 -8.68
N ASP A 145 7.56 -12.77 -7.65
CA ASP A 145 8.26 -11.51 -7.36
C ASP A 145 7.30 -10.33 -7.09
N GLY A 146 6.28 -10.58 -6.29
CA GLY A 146 5.14 -9.65 -6.09
C GLY A 146 4.28 -9.46 -7.34
N GLY A 147 4.57 -10.20 -8.42
CA GLY A 147 3.83 -10.20 -9.67
C GLY A 147 4.40 -9.33 -10.79
N GLU A 148 5.59 -8.73 -10.66
CA GLU A 148 6.15 -7.91 -11.76
C GLU A 148 6.66 -8.78 -12.91
N CYS A 149 7.28 -9.93 -12.62
CA CYS A 149 7.70 -10.89 -13.65
C CYS A 149 6.54 -11.31 -14.57
N SER A 150 5.31 -11.40 -14.03
CA SER A 150 4.09 -11.67 -14.79
C SER A 150 3.74 -10.56 -15.80
N THR A 151 4.07 -9.29 -15.51
CA THR A 151 3.74 -8.14 -16.37
C THR A 151 4.63 -8.02 -17.61
N ARG A 152 5.85 -8.57 -17.56
CA ARG A 152 6.87 -8.42 -18.61
C ARG A 152 6.94 -9.58 -19.61
N GLN A 153 5.97 -10.50 -19.59
CA GLN A 153 5.99 -11.77 -20.35
C GLN A 153 7.19 -12.68 -20.01
N ILE A 154 7.85 -12.50 -18.85
CA ILE A 154 8.96 -13.36 -18.38
C ILE A 154 8.40 -14.55 -17.58
N ASN A 155 7.27 -15.10 -18.04
CA ASN A 155 6.75 -16.40 -17.64
C ASN A 155 6.40 -17.16 -18.94
N PRO A 156 7.32 -18.00 -19.46
CA PRO A 156 7.16 -18.65 -20.76
C PRO A 156 6.37 -19.98 -20.70
N PHE A 157 5.60 -20.20 -19.62
CA PHE A 157 4.81 -21.40 -19.33
C PHE A 157 3.50 -21.01 -18.64
#